data_AF-A0A5P2DRA5-F1
#
_entry.id   AF-A0A5P2DRA5-F1
#
_cell.length_a   1.000
_cell.length_b   1.000
_cell.length_c   1.000
_cell.angle_alpha   90.00
_cell.angle_beta   90.00
_cell.angle_gamma   90.00
#
_symmetry.space_group_name_H-M   'P 1'
#
loop_
_entity.id
_entity.type
_entity.pdbx_description
1 polymer ?
#
loop_
_entity_poly.entity_id
_entity_poly.type
_entity_poly.pdbx_seq_one_letter_code
_entity_poly.pdbx_strand_id
1 'polypeptide(L)'
;MAEHEHGAARRDRAGAAPGPGLDPRRRQHGRLPPRLHRHELLPRPRHRPVHRPRHQRDPQRHRPHPHRAAARTHPQDDHHDLTGGPAVGELLADHTTLRLGGPARRWFTHSDPAAWPDLARAVRREPGRAFVLGGGSNTLADDSGYGGTVIHMATRGITCRHTGPGAVEVTVQAGERLADLVAFTVAEQLSGIEYLSGIPGTVGAAPVQNTGAYGQEIADALARITAYDWRTGRALALPSTACGFGYRTSAFKAQPGRLTILSLTLRLVRSALAAPVGYAYLADHLAVPLCTRPPLAEAAAAVLDHRAARGLLLPETGDDARQAGSVFLNPPVTPAQANAVRAAGGPLHHDRDNVPRVSAGWLLEHVGHYPGQELQPGIRTSRRRTLTLTAHPGATSVGFAAALMGMAERVDEATGIRLHLEPIRI
;
A
#
# COMPACT_ATOMS: atom_id res chain seq x y z
N MET A 1 45.47 22.18 -9.56
CA MET A 1 46.73 21.99 -8.79
C MET A 1 47.70 23.06 -9.22
N ALA A 2 48.65 23.40 -8.34
CA ALA A 2 49.43 24.65 -8.33
C ALA A 2 48.56 25.91 -8.15
N GLU A 3 48.83 26.87 -7.28
CA GLU A 3 49.57 27.01 -6.01
C GLU A 3 49.39 28.52 -5.65
N HIS A 4 49.12 28.90 -4.40
CA HIS A 4 50.08 29.56 -3.48
C HIS A 4 50.75 30.84 -4.06
N GLU A 5 50.86 31.98 -3.37
CA GLU A 5 50.59 32.31 -1.95
C GLU A 5 50.71 33.84 -1.71
N HIS A 6 50.35 34.33 -0.50
CA HIS A 6 50.73 35.65 0.09
C HIS A 6 50.32 36.95 -0.67
N GLY A 7 50.09 38.12 -0.04
CA GLY A 7 49.97 38.44 1.40
C GLY A 7 49.83 39.97 1.65
N ALA A 8 48.99 40.34 2.63
CA ALA A 8 48.92 41.62 3.36
C ALA A 8 48.69 42.98 2.64
N ALA A 9 47.54 43.63 2.94
CA ALA A 9 47.44 45.09 3.04
C ALA A 9 46.39 45.51 4.09
N ARG A 10 46.70 46.61 4.80
CA ARG A 10 46.02 47.15 6.00
C ARG A 10 44.54 47.52 5.81
N ARG A 11 43.78 47.57 6.92
CA ARG A 11 42.52 48.34 7.04
C ARG A 11 42.53 49.19 8.32
N ASP A 12 41.96 50.38 8.22
CA ASP A 12 41.98 51.42 9.24
C ASP A 12 40.96 51.25 10.38
N ARG A 13 41.20 52.00 11.46
CA ARG A 13 40.33 52.11 12.63
C ARG A 13 39.33 53.27 12.50
N ALA A 14 38.06 52.98 12.76
CA ALA A 14 37.10 53.84 13.46
C ALA A 14 35.92 52.94 13.90
N GLY A 15 35.25 53.10 15.03
CA GLY A 15 35.37 54.07 16.11
C GLY A 15 34.04 54.03 16.89
N ALA A 16 34.03 53.47 18.10
CA ALA A 16 32.80 53.07 18.80
C ALA A 16 32.44 53.97 19.99
N ALA A 17 31.13 54.17 20.22
CA ALA A 17 30.53 54.72 21.44
C ALA A 17 29.01 54.33 21.47
N PRO A 18 28.27 54.43 22.60
CA PRO A 18 27.68 53.23 23.19
C PRO A 18 26.15 53.21 23.35
N GLY A 19 25.59 52.04 23.65
CA GLY A 19 24.15 51.85 23.93
C GLY A 19 23.75 52.07 25.40
N PRO A 20 22.45 52.26 25.68
CA PRO A 20 21.93 52.46 27.04
C PRO A 20 21.75 51.14 27.81
N GLY A 21 22.01 51.17 29.12
CA GLY A 21 21.92 50.00 30.01
C GLY A 21 20.50 49.67 30.49
N LEU A 22 20.33 48.45 31.00
CA LEU A 22 19.09 47.96 31.63
C LEU A 22 19.32 47.59 33.10
N ASP A 23 18.36 47.96 33.94
CA ASP A 23 18.35 47.85 35.41
C ASP A 23 18.11 46.40 35.92
N PRO A 24 18.94 45.87 36.85
CA PRO A 24 18.83 44.49 37.32
C PRO A 24 18.14 44.31 38.69
N ARG A 25 16.88 44.76 38.89
CA ARG A 25 16.12 44.44 40.13
C ARG A 25 14.61 44.15 39.94
N ARG A 26 14.25 42.89 39.65
CA ARG A 26 13.04 42.18 40.16
C ARG A 26 12.96 40.73 39.66
N ARG A 27 13.25 39.76 40.54
CA ARG A 27 12.74 38.38 40.45
C ARG A 27 12.18 37.99 41.82
N GLN A 28 10.85 37.87 41.91
CA GLN A 28 10.17 37.23 43.04
C GLN A 28 9.58 35.89 42.61
N HIS A 29 9.37 35.01 43.58
CA HIS A 29 9.14 33.59 43.36
C HIS A 29 7.76 33.25 42.79
N GLY A 30 7.73 32.42 41.75
CA GLY A 30 6.57 31.61 41.37
C GLY A 30 6.85 30.14 41.66
N ARG A 31 6.10 29.53 42.58
CA ARG A 31 6.26 28.10 42.94
C ARG A 31 5.61 27.19 41.89
N LEU A 32 6.32 26.15 41.46
CA LEU A 32 5.73 25.02 40.73
C LEU A 32 4.98 24.09 41.72
N PRO A 33 3.78 23.59 41.38
CA PRO A 33 3.13 22.53 42.15
C PRO A 33 3.78 21.15 41.88
N PRO A 34 3.69 20.19 42.82
CA PRO A 34 4.50 18.98 42.81
C PRO A 34 3.96 17.87 41.89
N ARG A 35 4.89 17.00 41.45
CA ARG A 35 4.59 15.72 40.80
C ARG A 35 3.86 14.78 41.76
N LEU A 36 2.79 14.13 41.29
CA LEU A 36 2.22 12.95 41.93
C LEU A 36 2.64 11.69 41.18
N HIS A 37 3.47 10.86 41.82
CA HIS A 37 3.60 9.45 41.49
C HIS A 37 2.86 8.64 42.55
N ARG A 38 1.88 7.84 42.15
CA ARG A 38 1.65 6.53 42.77
C ARG A 38 0.94 5.59 41.81
N HIS A 39 1.37 4.32 41.84
CA HIS A 39 0.72 3.23 41.14
C HIS A 39 -0.65 2.93 41.76
N GLU A 40 -1.64 2.67 40.91
CA GLU A 40 -2.69 1.69 41.21
C GLU A 40 -2.76 0.66 40.08
N LEU A 41 -2.66 -0.61 40.46
CA LEU A 41 -2.74 -1.75 39.54
C LEU A 41 -4.22 -2.10 39.34
N LEU A 42 -4.74 -1.86 38.14
CA LEU A 42 -6.08 -2.30 37.77
C LEU A 42 -6.16 -3.85 37.80
N PRO A 43 -7.17 -4.44 38.47
CA PRO A 43 -7.27 -5.90 38.59
C PRO A 43 -7.68 -6.55 37.26
N ARG A 44 -6.99 -7.62 36.88
CA ARG A 44 -7.33 -8.43 35.70
C ARG A 44 -8.72 -9.07 35.84
N PRO A 45 -9.61 -8.99 34.84
CA PRO A 45 -10.88 -9.71 34.86
C PRO A 45 -10.63 -11.23 34.79
N ARG A 46 -11.25 -11.99 35.70
CA ARG A 46 -11.15 -13.45 35.74
C ARG A 46 -12.07 -14.07 34.68
N HIS A 47 -11.51 -14.90 33.78
CA HIS A 47 -12.32 -15.73 32.89
C HIS A 47 -13.19 -16.71 33.69
N ARG A 48 -14.51 -16.67 33.48
CA ARG A 48 -15.43 -17.76 33.84
C ARG A 48 -15.55 -18.71 32.64
N PRO A 49 -15.36 -20.03 32.81
CA PRO A 49 -15.62 -21.00 31.75
C PRO A 49 -17.14 -21.18 31.57
N VAL A 50 -17.59 -21.16 30.31
CA VAL A 50 -18.99 -21.45 29.95
C VAL A 50 -19.14 -22.94 29.70
N HIS A 51 -19.91 -23.63 30.55
CA HIS A 51 -20.31 -25.01 30.32
C HIS A 51 -21.33 -25.10 29.17
N ARG A 52 -21.05 -25.93 28.15
CA ARG A 52 -22.07 -26.44 27.21
C ARG A 52 -22.51 -27.85 27.64
N PRO A 53 -23.81 -28.15 27.73
CA PRO A 53 -24.27 -29.52 27.96
C PRO A 53 -24.11 -30.37 26.69
N ARG A 54 -23.72 -31.64 26.87
CA ARG A 54 -23.64 -32.65 25.81
C ARG A 54 -25.00 -33.33 25.65
N HIS A 55 -25.55 -33.40 24.44
CA HIS A 55 -26.65 -34.32 24.15
C HIS A 55 -26.12 -35.74 23.91
N GLN A 56 -26.61 -36.69 24.70
CA GLN A 56 -26.47 -38.12 24.43
C GLN A 56 -27.46 -38.55 23.33
N ARG A 57 -27.06 -39.52 22.50
CA ARG A 57 -27.97 -40.36 21.71
C ARG A 57 -27.56 -41.82 21.92
N ASP A 58 -28.52 -42.67 22.21
CA ASP A 58 -28.35 -44.10 22.48
C ASP A 58 -28.82 -44.92 21.26
N PRO A 59 -28.20 -46.07 20.87
CA PRO A 59 -28.43 -46.69 19.56
C PRO A 59 -28.89 -48.16 19.60
N GLN A 60 -30.05 -48.49 19.02
CA GLN A 60 -30.43 -49.86 18.63
C GLN A 60 -31.14 -49.83 17.26
N ARG A 61 -30.53 -50.36 16.19
CA ARG A 61 -30.60 -51.75 15.68
C ARG A 61 -31.99 -52.16 15.16
N HIS A 62 -32.10 -52.45 13.86
CA HIS A 62 -32.25 -53.82 13.33
C HIS A 62 -32.12 -53.88 11.79
N ARG A 63 -31.65 -55.03 11.28
CA ARG A 63 -31.52 -55.44 9.86
C ARG A 63 -32.33 -56.75 9.69
N PRO A 64 -32.79 -57.14 8.47
CA PRO A 64 -31.97 -58.06 7.66
C PRO A 64 -32.01 -57.88 6.12
N HIS A 65 -31.15 -58.67 5.48
CA HIS A 65 -30.76 -58.82 4.07
C HIS A 65 -31.78 -59.63 3.21
N PRO A 66 -31.60 -59.86 1.88
CA PRO A 66 -30.35 -59.94 1.07
C PRO A 66 -30.34 -59.08 -0.24
N HIS A 67 -29.47 -59.21 -1.28
CA HIS A 67 -28.47 -60.25 -1.60
C HIS A 67 -27.20 -59.80 -2.40
N ARG A 68 -26.80 -60.60 -3.42
CA ARG A 68 -25.61 -60.57 -4.32
C ARG A 68 -25.72 -59.50 -5.44
N ALA A 69 -24.67 -59.11 -6.19
CA ALA A 69 -23.37 -59.72 -6.47
C ALA A 69 -22.22 -58.67 -6.60
N ALA A 70 -21.02 -59.10 -7.00
CA ALA A 70 -19.76 -58.39 -6.78
C ALA A 70 -19.21 -57.54 -7.96
N ALA A 71 -18.55 -56.44 -7.57
CA ALA A 71 -17.33 -55.85 -8.12
C ALA A 71 -17.17 -55.57 -9.64
N ARG A 72 -16.98 -54.29 -9.96
CA ARG A 72 -15.79 -53.77 -10.66
C ARG A 72 -15.59 -52.29 -10.33
N THR A 73 -14.34 -51.88 -10.11
CA THR A 73 -13.93 -50.55 -9.65
C THR A 73 -13.45 -49.67 -10.81
N HIS A 74 -13.94 -48.43 -10.88
CA HIS A 74 -13.28 -47.30 -11.57
C HIS A 74 -13.47 -46.01 -10.74
N PRO A 75 -12.55 -45.03 -10.81
CA PRO A 75 -12.64 -43.81 -10.04
C PRO A 75 -13.75 -42.91 -10.59
N GLN A 76 -14.42 -42.15 -9.72
CA GLN A 76 -15.35 -41.09 -10.14
C GLN A 76 -14.54 -39.81 -10.42
N ASP A 77 -14.60 -39.33 -11.66
CA ASP A 77 -14.26 -37.95 -11.99
C ASP A 77 -15.38 -37.04 -11.48
N ASP A 78 -15.10 -36.23 -10.45
CA ASP A 78 -15.99 -35.17 -9.98
C ASP A 78 -16.00 -34.00 -10.97
N HIS A 79 -16.63 -34.22 -12.13
CA HIS A 79 -16.99 -33.15 -13.05
C HIS A 79 -18.01 -32.21 -12.40
N HIS A 80 -17.56 -31.02 -12.01
CA HIS A 80 -18.49 -29.94 -11.69
C HIS A 80 -19.18 -29.43 -12.96
N ASP A 81 -20.50 -29.31 -12.81
CA ASP A 81 -21.53 -29.13 -13.82
C ASP A 81 -21.26 -27.98 -14.84
N LEU A 82 -21.58 -28.24 -16.11
CA LEU A 82 -21.60 -27.27 -17.20
C LEU A 82 -23.01 -27.14 -17.81
N THR A 83 -24.05 -27.08 -16.96
CA THR A 83 -25.41 -26.76 -17.40
C THR A 83 -26.02 -25.59 -16.62
N GLY A 84 -26.06 -24.43 -17.29
CA GLY A 84 -26.73 -23.22 -16.80
C GLY A 84 -26.87 -22.19 -17.91
N GLY A 85 -27.93 -21.38 -17.87
CA GLY A 85 -28.07 -20.19 -18.73
C GLY A 85 -26.94 -19.18 -18.48
N PRO A 86 -26.86 -18.06 -19.23
CA PRO A 86 -25.71 -17.15 -19.17
C PRO A 86 -25.43 -16.70 -17.74
N ALA A 87 -24.40 -17.29 -17.14
CA ALA A 87 -23.97 -16.96 -15.79
C ALA A 87 -23.56 -15.49 -15.80
N VAL A 88 -24.17 -14.69 -14.92
CA VAL A 88 -23.75 -13.32 -14.67
C VAL A 88 -22.29 -13.40 -14.22
N GLY A 89 -21.37 -12.90 -15.05
CA GLY A 89 -19.95 -13.00 -14.78
C GLY A 89 -19.58 -12.27 -13.49
N GLU A 90 -18.56 -12.77 -12.78
CA GLU A 90 -18.08 -12.20 -11.52
C GLU A 90 -17.89 -10.68 -11.65
N LEU A 91 -18.53 -9.90 -10.77
CA LEU A 91 -18.52 -8.43 -10.87
C LEU A 91 -17.20 -7.87 -10.35
N LEU A 92 -16.54 -7.03 -11.15
CA LEU A 92 -15.33 -6.33 -10.72
C LEU A 92 -15.58 -5.38 -9.53
N ALA A 93 -16.80 -4.89 -9.36
CA ALA A 93 -17.22 -4.13 -8.19
C ALA A 93 -17.05 -4.90 -6.87
N ASP A 94 -17.21 -6.23 -6.84
CA ASP A 94 -17.09 -7.02 -5.61
C ASP A 94 -15.63 -7.24 -5.19
N HIS A 95 -14.68 -7.01 -6.10
CA HIS A 95 -13.24 -7.24 -5.90
C HIS A 95 -12.38 -5.98 -6.03
N THR A 96 -12.99 -4.79 -6.15
CA THR A 96 -12.29 -3.50 -6.16
C THR A 96 -12.69 -2.64 -4.96
N THR A 97 -11.74 -1.88 -4.41
CA THR A 97 -12.03 -1.04 -3.24
C THR A 97 -12.89 0.17 -3.55
N LEU A 98 -13.01 0.56 -4.83
CA LEU A 98 -13.99 1.55 -5.29
C LEU A 98 -15.42 1.00 -5.33
N ARG A 99 -15.59 -0.33 -5.42
CA ARG A 99 -16.86 -1.00 -5.71
C ARG A 99 -17.54 -0.39 -6.95
N LEU A 100 -16.77 -0.38 -8.04
CA LEU A 100 -17.17 0.02 -9.40
C LEU A 100 -16.67 -1.07 -10.35
N GLY A 101 -17.32 -1.22 -11.51
CA GLY A 101 -16.94 -2.21 -12.51
C GLY A 101 -17.95 -3.34 -12.71
N GLY A 102 -18.21 -3.64 -13.99
CA GLY A 102 -19.15 -4.65 -14.44
C GLY A 102 -18.59 -6.08 -14.42
N PRO A 103 -19.23 -7.03 -15.13
CA PRO A 103 -18.85 -8.43 -15.11
C PRO A 103 -17.52 -8.70 -15.84
N ALA A 104 -16.69 -9.56 -15.27
CA ALA A 104 -15.60 -10.21 -15.99
C ALA A 104 -16.15 -11.33 -16.89
N ARG A 105 -15.77 -11.37 -18.17
CA ARG A 105 -16.20 -12.45 -19.09
C ARG A 105 -15.74 -13.83 -18.60
N ARG A 106 -14.57 -13.90 -17.99
CA ARG A 106 -14.05 -15.10 -17.31
C ARG A 106 -13.30 -14.72 -16.04
N TRP A 107 -13.46 -15.56 -15.03
CA TRP A 107 -12.84 -15.39 -13.72
C TRP A 107 -12.14 -16.68 -13.28
N PHE A 108 -10.90 -16.57 -12.80
CA PHE A 108 -10.18 -17.65 -12.14
C PHE A 108 -9.62 -17.16 -10.81
N THR A 109 -9.97 -17.83 -9.71
CA THR A 109 -9.34 -17.59 -8.40
C THR A 109 -8.14 -18.52 -8.25
N HIS A 110 -6.94 -17.97 -8.16
CA HIS A 110 -5.70 -18.72 -7.93
C HIS A 110 -5.37 -18.73 -6.43
N SER A 111 -5.76 -19.80 -5.73
CA SER A 111 -5.54 -19.97 -4.28
C SER A 111 -4.41 -20.95 -3.94
N ASP A 112 -4.20 -21.99 -4.75
CA ASP A 112 -3.11 -22.96 -4.58
C ASP A 112 -1.92 -22.62 -5.49
N PRO A 113 -0.72 -22.30 -4.95
CA PRO A 113 0.49 -22.08 -5.74
C PRO A 113 0.88 -23.24 -6.67
N ALA A 114 0.57 -24.49 -6.32
CA ALA A 114 0.90 -25.64 -7.14
C ALA A 114 0.05 -25.71 -8.43
N ALA A 115 -1.17 -25.16 -8.42
CA ALA A 115 -2.06 -25.11 -9.57
C ALA A 115 -1.69 -24.06 -10.65
N TRP A 116 -0.65 -23.23 -10.43
CA TRP A 116 -0.28 -22.17 -11.39
C TRP A 116 0.01 -22.68 -12.82
N PRO A 117 0.74 -23.78 -13.06
CA PRO A 117 1.02 -24.27 -14.41
C PRO A 117 -0.25 -24.63 -15.18
N ASP A 118 -1.29 -25.08 -14.49
CA ASP A 118 -2.54 -25.56 -15.10
C ASP A 118 -3.44 -24.39 -15.45
N LEU A 119 -3.56 -23.44 -14.52
CA LEU A 119 -4.21 -22.15 -14.76
C LEU A 119 -3.55 -21.40 -15.92
N ALA A 120 -2.21 -21.29 -15.92
CA ALA A 120 -1.49 -20.60 -16.98
C ALA A 120 -1.64 -21.30 -18.35
N ARG A 121 -1.73 -22.64 -18.38
CA ARG A 121 -2.07 -23.40 -19.60
C ARG A 121 -3.50 -23.16 -20.07
N ALA A 122 -4.48 -23.08 -19.16
CA ALA A 122 -5.86 -22.77 -19.49
C ALA A 122 -6.00 -21.36 -20.08
N VAL A 123 -5.44 -20.35 -19.39
CA VAL A 123 -5.51 -18.95 -19.81
C VAL A 123 -4.78 -18.71 -21.15
N ARG A 124 -3.65 -19.39 -21.40
CA ARG A 124 -2.92 -19.26 -22.69
C ARG A 124 -3.69 -19.79 -23.92
N ARG A 125 -4.77 -20.55 -23.73
CA ARG A 125 -5.64 -21.01 -24.85
C ARG A 125 -6.68 -19.96 -25.24
N GLU A 126 -6.88 -18.93 -24.43
CA GLU A 126 -7.89 -17.90 -24.64
C GLU A 126 -7.35 -16.71 -25.42
N PRO A 127 -8.19 -16.06 -26.24
CA PRO A 127 -7.82 -14.82 -26.91
C PRO A 127 -7.77 -13.64 -25.93
N GLY A 128 -6.80 -12.76 -26.14
CA GLY A 128 -6.58 -11.57 -25.31
C GLY A 128 -5.52 -11.76 -24.23
N ARG A 129 -5.20 -10.68 -23.51
CA ARG A 129 -4.33 -10.74 -22.33
C ARG A 129 -5.19 -10.99 -21.10
N ALA A 130 -4.69 -11.75 -20.14
CA ALA A 130 -5.32 -11.84 -18.83
C ALA A 130 -4.97 -10.61 -17.98
N PHE A 131 -5.94 -10.12 -17.23
CA PHE A 131 -5.72 -9.16 -16.15
C PHE A 131 -5.50 -9.92 -14.84
N VAL A 132 -4.47 -9.56 -14.07
CA VAL A 132 -4.25 -10.15 -12.74
C VAL A 132 -4.67 -9.14 -11.68
N LEU A 133 -5.71 -9.50 -10.93
CA LEU A 133 -6.24 -8.70 -9.84
C LEU A 133 -5.65 -9.19 -8.52
N GLY A 134 -5.06 -8.26 -7.75
CA GLY A 134 -4.77 -8.47 -6.33
C GLY A 134 -6.02 -8.17 -5.50
N GLY A 135 -5.88 -7.35 -4.45
CA GLY A 135 -7.02 -6.88 -3.65
C GLY A 135 -7.76 -5.65 -4.23
N GLY A 136 -7.63 -5.40 -5.53
CA GLY A 136 -8.30 -4.31 -6.27
C GLY A 136 -8.18 -2.89 -5.69
N SER A 137 -7.18 -2.63 -4.84
CA SER A 137 -7.06 -1.37 -4.08
C SER A 137 -6.50 -0.19 -4.86
N ASN A 138 -6.13 -0.42 -6.12
CA ASN A 138 -5.59 0.57 -7.05
C ASN A 138 -6.12 0.29 -8.47
N THR A 139 -7.40 -0.06 -8.56
CA THR A 139 -8.06 -0.49 -9.81
C THR A 139 -9.38 0.25 -10.00
N LEU A 140 -9.51 0.93 -11.13
CA LEU A 140 -10.76 1.52 -11.62
C LEU A 140 -11.29 0.64 -12.74
N ALA A 141 -12.20 -0.27 -12.41
CA ALA A 141 -12.82 -1.15 -13.38
C ALA A 141 -13.98 -0.46 -14.10
N ASP A 142 -14.14 -0.74 -15.38
CA ASP A 142 -15.23 -0.18 -16.18
C ASP A 142 -16.58 -0.85 -15.90
N ASP A 143 -17.65 -0.06 -15.76
CA ASP A 143 -19.00 -0.56 -15.47
C ASP A 143 -19.58 -1.43 -16.60
N SER A 144 -19.06 -1.32 -17.83
CA SER A 144 -19.37 -2.27 -18.92
C SER A 144 -18.74 -3.66 -18.76
N GLY A 145 -17.80 -3.81 -17.82
CA GLY A 145 -17.11 -5.05 -17.51
C GLY A 145 -15.85 -5.29 -18.34
N TYR A 146 -15.21 -6.45 -18.12
CA TYR A 146 -13.96 -6.81 -18.80
C TYR A 146 -14.16 -8.00 -19.74
N GLY A 147 -14.02 -7.75 -21.04
CA GLY A 147 -14.20 -8.77 -22.09
C GLY A 147 -13.12 -9.87 -22.16
N GLY A 148 -12.08 -9.78 -21.33
CA GLY A 148 -10.98 -10.75 -21.24
C GLY A 148 -11.11 -11.71 -20.05
N THR A 149 -9.99 -12.32 -19.67
CA THR A 149 -9.91 -13.20 -18.50
C THR A 149 -9.30 -12.47 -17.30
N VAL A 150 -9.95 -12.54 -16.14
CA VAL A 150 -9.40 -12.07 -14.87
C VAL A 150 -8.85 -13.25 -14.07
N ILE A 151 -7.64 -13.10 -13.55
CA ILE A 151 -7.04 -14.00 -12.56
C ILE A 151 -6.99 -13.25 -11.23
N HIS A 152 -7.80 -13.66 -10.26
CA HIS A 152 -7.73 -13.16 -8.89
C HIS A 152 -6.63 -13.91 -8.13
N MET A 153 -5.63 -13.17 -7.66
CA MET A 153 -4.45 -13.68 -6.97
C MET A 153 -4.76 -13.86 -5.47
N ALA A 154 -5.21 -15.05 -5.09
CA ALA A 154 -5.67 -15.41 -3.75
C ALA A 154 -4.73 -16.39 -3.01
N THR A 155 -3.51 -16.61 -3.51
CA THR A 155 -2.52 -17.49 -2.86
C THR A 155 -2.15 -17.02 -1.46
N ARG A 156 -1.83 -17.97 -0.58
CA ARG A 156 -1.47 -17.75 0.83
C ARG A 156 -0.26 -18.57 1.22
N GLY A 157 0.53 -18.07 2.16
CA GLY A 157 1.72 -18.73 2.70
C GLY A 157 2.89 -17.76 2.89
N ILE A 158 3.48 -17.80 4.09
CA ILE A 158 4.69 -17.10 4.47
C ILE A 158 5.67 -18.14 5.02
N THR A 159 6.93 -18.12 4.57
CA THR A 159 8.01 -18.97 5.08
C THR A 159 9.25 -18.16 5.40
N CYS A 160 9.87 -18.41 6.55
CA CYS A 160 11.06 -17.71 7.01
C CYS A 160 12.28 -18.62 6.98
N ARG A 161 13.42 -18.10 6.51
CA ARG A 161 14.72 -18.79 6.50
C ARG A 161 15.78 -17.87 7.07
N HIS A 162 16.48 -18.31 8.11
CA HIS A 162 17.65 -17.61 8.63
C HIS A 162 18.82 -17.76 7.64
N THR A 163 19.49 -16.65 7.30
CA THR A 163 20.58 -16.62 6.30
C THR A 163 21.90 -16.05 6.83
N GLY A 164 21.94 -15.65 8.10
CA GLY A 164 23.14 -15.18 8.79
C GLY A 164 22.81 -14.58 10.16
N PRO A 165 23.79 -14.01 10.87
CA PRO A 165 23.55 -13.28 12.12
C PRO A 165 22.55 -12.14 11.90
N GLY A 166 21.38 -12.24 12.51
CA GLY A 166 20.28 -11.27 12.36
C GLY A 166 19.56 -11.24 11.02
N ALA A 167 20.08 -11.86 9.96
CA ALA A 167 19.47 -11.83 8.62
C ALA A 167 18.41 -12.95 8.43
N VAL A 168 17.21 -12.57 8.01
CA VAL A 168 16.10 -13.48 7.73
C VAL A 168 15.54 -13.21 6.34
N GLU A 169 15.46 -14.24 5.51
CA GLU A 169 14.71 -14.19 4.25
C GLU A 169 13.28 -14.67 4.48
N VAL A 170 12.31 -13.84 4.11
CA VAL A 170 10.87 -14.12 4.21
C VAL A 170 10.31 -14.28 2.81
N THR A 171 9.94 -15.51 2.43
CA THR A 171 9.27 -15.80 1.16
C THR A 171 7.76 -15.83 1.38
N VAL A 172 7.03 -15.12 0.54
CA VAL A 172 5.61 -14.82 0.72
C VAL A 172 4.86 -14.91 -0.61
N GLN A 173 3.69 -15.54 -0.59
CA GLN A 173 2.84 -15.70 -1.77
C GLN A 173 2.21 -14.37 -2.24
N ALA A 174 2.05 -14.20 -3.55
CA ALA A 174 1.59 -12.96 -4.15
C ALA A 174 0.17 -12.54 -3.74
N GLY A 175 -0.69 -13.46 -3.33
CA GLY A 175 -2.05 -13.14 -2.89
C GLY A 175 -2.15 -12.61 -1.46
N GLU A 176 -1.12 -12.75 -0.62
CA GLU A 176 -1.16 -12.29 0.78
C GLU A 176 -1.47 -10.80 0.88
N ARG A 177 -2.19 -10.37 1.92
CA ARG A 177 -2.44 -8.93 2.13
C ARG A 177 -1.16 -8.26 2.61
N LEU A 178 -0.81 -7.10 2.04
CA LEU A 178 0.42 -6.39 2.42
C LEU A 178 0.40 -6.00 3.90
N ALA A 179 -0.74 -5.51 4.41
CA ALA A 179 -0.90 -5.17 5.83
C ALA A 179 -0.68 -6.38 6.77
N ASP A 180 -1.11 -7.58 6.37
CA ASP A 180 -0.94 -8.80 7.18
C ASP A 180 0.52 -9.26 7.19
N LEU A 181 1.22 -9.16 6.05
CA LEU A 181 2.66 -9.41 5.99
C LEU A 181 3.43 -8.47 6.91
N VAL A 182 3.10 -7.16 6.91
CA VAL A 182 3.77 -6.19 7.79
C VAL A 182 3.49 -6.52 9.26
N ALA A 183 2.23 -6.80 9.62
CA ALA A 183 1.85 -7.19 10.97
C ALA A 183 2.57 -8.48 11.44
N PHE A 184 2.68 -9.49 10.57
CA PHE A 184 3.46 -10.70 10.80
C PHE A 184 4.94 -10.36 11.07
N THR A 185 5.57 -9.53 10.23
CA THR A 185 6.98 -9.16 10.42
C THR A 185 7.22 -8.39 11.72
N VAL A 186 6.30 -7.52 12.12
CA VAL A 186 6.39 -6.81 13.42
C VAL A 186 6.28 -7.79 14.59
N ALA A 187 5.34 -8.74 14.54
CA ALA A 187 5.16 -9.76 15.57
C ALA A 187 6.39 -10.68 15.71
N GLU A 188 7.00 -11.06 14.59
CA GLU A 188 8.22 -11.89 14.53
C GLU A 188 9.52 -11.11 14.81
N GLN A 189 9.43 -9.82 15.15
CA GLN A 189 10.57 -8.91 15.34
C GLN A 189 11.50 -8.84 14.12
N LEU A 190 10.94 -8.71 12.92
CA LEU A 190 11.64 -8.58 11.65
C LEU A 190 11.45 -7.15 11.09
N SER A 191 12.47 -6.31 11.28
CA SER A 191 12.52 -4.94 10.74
C SER A 191 12.95 -4.94 9.26
N GLY A 192 12.35 -4.05 8.48
CA GLY A 192 12.63 -3.77 7.07
C GLY A 192 11.41 -3.36 6.23
N ILE A 193 10.17 -3.47 6.74
CA ILE A 193 8.91 -3.09 6.04
C ILE A 193 7.82 -2.46 6.94
N GLU A 194 8.12 -2.20 8.21
CA GLU A 194 7.21 -1.65 9.23
C GLU A 194 6.56 -0.33 8.82
N TYR A 195 7.24 0.48 8.02
CA TYR A 195 6.71 1.76 7.54
C TYR A 195 5.73 1.62 6.37
N LEU A 196 5.53 0.39 5.86
CA LEU A 196 4.46 0.03 4.92
C LEU A 196 3.15 -0.38 5.62
N SER A 197 3.08 -0.27 6.96
CA SER A 197 1.89 -0.63 7.75
C SER A 197 0.62 0.05 7.24
N GLY A 198 -0.48 -0.72 7.16
CA GLY A 198 -1.80 -0.21 6.77
C GLY A 198 -1.95 0.20 5.30
N ILE A 199 -1.03 -0.18 4.42
CA ILE A 199 -1.23 -0.06 2.97
C ILE A 199 -2.13 -1.22 2.48
N PRO A 200 -3.24 -0.94 1.78
CA PRO A 200 -4.14 -1.97 1.26
C PRO A 200 -3.56 -2.69 0.02
N GLY A 201 -4.23 -3.78 -0.37
CA GLY A 201 -3.82 -4.60 -1.52
C GLY A 201 -2.95 -5.78 -1.13
N THR A 202 -2.35 -6.41 -2.14
CA THR A 202 -1.61 -7.67 -1.97
C THR A 202 -0.11 -7.53 -2.16
N VAL A 203 0.64 -8.44 -1.55
CA VAL A 203 2.10 -8.51 -1.60
C VAL A 203 2.61 -8.65 -3.04
N GLY A 204 1.90 -9.37 -3.91
CA GLY A 204 2.24 -9.49 -5.33
C GLY A 204 2.01 -8.21 -6.14
N ALA A 205 1.11 -7.33 -5.71
CA ALA A 205 0.88 -6.04 -6.35
C ALA A 205 1.92 -4.99 -5.90
N ALA A 206 2.48 -5.12 -4.69
CA ALA A 206 3.37 -4.11 -4.11
C ALA A 206 4.60 -3.75 -4.99
N PRO A 207 5.32 -4.71 -5.62
CA PRO A 207 6.43 -4.37 -6.51
C PRO A 207 6.00 -3.66 -7.81
N VAL A 208 4.76 -3.86 -8.28
CA VAL A 208 4.31 -3.30 -9.56
C VAL A 208 4.43 -1.77 -9.56
N GLN A 209 4.04 -1.13 -8.46
CA GLN A 209 4.20 0.31 -8.28
C GLN A 209 5.30 0.67 -7.28
N ASN A 210 6.21 -0.24 -6.94
CA ASN A 210 7.21 -0.05 -5.89
C ASN A 210 6.61 0.65 -4.64
N THR A 211 5.60 -0.02 -4.06
CA THR A 211 4.80 0.51 -2.95
C THR A 211 5.70 1.01 -1.82
N GLY A 212 5.48 2.27 -1.41
CA GLY A 212 6.29 2.89 -0.37
C GLY A 212 5.55 3.97 0.41
N ALA A 213 5.92 4.15 1.66
CA ALA A 213 5.40 5.19 2.55
C ALA A 213 6.46 5.56 3.60
N TYR A 214 6.39 6.78 4.13
CA TYR A 214 7.23 7.24 5.24
C TYR A 214 8.75 7.05 5.04
N GLY A 215 9.23 7.15 3.80
CA GLY A 215 10.65 7.02 3.46
C GLY A 215 11.15 5.60 3.22
N GLN A 216 10.26 4.59 3.21
CA GLN A 216 10.57 3.20 2.91
C GLN A 216 9.75 2.71 1.71
N GLU A 217 10.33 1.87 0.86
CA GLU A 217 9.66 1.24 -0.28
C GLU A 217 9.91 -0.28 -0.28
N ILE A 218 8.99 -1.08 -0.85
CA ILE A 218 9.09 -2.54 -0.86
C ILE A 218 10.39 -3.06 -1.51
N ALA A 219 10.96 -2.31 -2.46
CA ALA A 219 12.24 -2.61 -3.09
C ALA A 219 13.42 -2.63 -2.10
N ASP A 220 13.34 -1.89 -0.99
CA ASP A 220 14.42 -1.75 0.01
C ASP A 220 14.68 -3.07 0.76
N ALA A 221 13.61 -3.83 0.98
CA ALA A 221 13.66 -5.17 1.57
C ALA A 221 13.65 -6.29 0.52
N LEU A 222 13.39 -6.02 -0.77
CA LEU A 222 13.25 -7.07 -1.75
C LEU A 222 14.59 -7.72 -2.11
N ALA A 223 14.69 -9.05 -1.94
CA ALA A 223 15.80 -9.82 -2.49
C ALA A 223 15.46 -10.33 -3.91
N ARG A 224 14.27 -10.92 -4.09
CA ARG A 224 13.90 -11.63 -5.32
C ARG A 224 12.38 -11.71 -5.53
N ILE A 225 11.94 -11.76 -6.78
CA ILE A 225 10.57 -12.08 -7.20
C ILE A 225 10.57 -13.39 -7.98
N THR A 226 9.58 -14.25 -7.75
CA THR A 226 9.19 -15.31 -8.68
C THR A 226 8.04 -14.79 -9.54
N ALA A 227 8.21 -14.79 -10.87
CA ALA A 227 7.19 -14.31 -11.81
C ALA A 227 7.05 -15.26 -13.00
N TYR A 228 5.86 -15.25 -13.62
CA TYR A 228 5.57 -15.95 -14.88
C TYR A 228 5.61 -14.97 -16.05
N ASP A 229 6.40 -15.26 -17.10
CA ASP A 229 6.44 -14.47 -18.33
C ASP A 229 5.54 -15.08 -19.39
N TRP A 230 4.40 -14.42 -19.64
CA TRP A 230 3.40 -14.84 -20.64
C TRP A 230 3.96 -14.93 -22.07
N ARG A 231 5.05 -14.22 -22.37
CA ARG A 231 5.74 -14.29 -23.68
C ARG A 231 6.53 -15.59 -23.86
N THR A 232 7.10 -16.13 -22.79
CA THR A 232 7.94 -17.35 -22.84
C THR A 232 7.20 -18.59 -22.34
N GLY A 233 6.07 -18.41 -21.64
CA GLY A 233 5.31 -19.48 -21.01
C GLY A 233 6.00 -20.12 -19.80
N ARG A 234 6.98 -19.44 -19.19
CA ARG A 234 7.82 -19.98 -18.11
C ARG A 234 7.80 -19.10 -16.86
N ALA A 235 7.93 -19.75 -15.70
CA ALA A 235 8.32 -19.08 -14.47
C ALA A 235 9.81 -18.71 -14.52
N LEU A 236 10.17 -17.58 -13.93
CA LEU A 236 11.53 -17.09 -13.76
C LEU A 236 11.69 -16.41 -12.41
N ALA A 237 12.94 -16.28 -11.95
CA ALA A 237 13.28 -15.59 -10.72
C ALA A 237 14.08 -14.32 -11.04
N LEU A 238 13.56 -13.16 -10.63
CA LEU A 238 14.18 -11.85 -10.84
C LEU A 238 14.81 -11.36 -9.53
N PRO A 239 16.13 -11.06 -9.47
CA PRO A 239 16.67 -10.29 -8.35
C PRO A 239 16.08 -8.86 -8.35
N SER A 240 16.07 -8.20 -7.19
CA SER A 240 15.56 -6.83 -7.07
C SER A 240 16.17 -5.85 -8.08
N THR A 241 17.47 -5.97 -8.35
CA THR A 241 18.19 -5.17 -9.37
C THR A 241 17.69 -5.34 -10.80
N ALA A 242 17.05 -6.47 -11.14
CA ALA A 242 16.47 -6.71 -12.46
C ALA A 242 15.01 -6.22 -12.58
N CYS A 243 14.41 -5.71 -11.50
CA CYS A 243 13.01 -5.29 -11.47
C CYS A 243 12.80 -3.83 -11.89
N GLY A 244 13.88 -3.06 -12.10
CA GLY A 244 13.83 -1.69 -12.64
C GLY A 244 12.98 -0.72 -11.80
N PHE A 245 13.10 -0.77 -10.48
CA PHE A 245 12.35 0.11 -9.58
C PHE A 245 12.82 1.56 -9.66
N GLY A 246 11.86 2.46 -9.44
CA GLY A 246 12.08 3.88 -9.17
C GLY A 246 10.86 4.45 -8.45
N TYR A 247 10.71 5.77 -8.39
CA TYR A 247 9.53 6.39 -7.78
C TYR A 247 8.23 5.91 -8.46
N ARG A 248 7.42 5.16 -7.72
CA ARG A 248 6.11 4.62 -8.13
C ARG A 248 6.11 3.86 -9.46
N THR A 249 7.24 3.22 -9.79
CA THR A 249 7.45 2.53 -11.06
C THR A 249 8.31 1.27 -10.93
N SER A 250 8.19 0.40 -11.93
CA SER A 250 8.93 -0.87 -12.07
C SER A 250 8.90 -1.34 -13.53
N ALA A 251 9.73 -2.34 -13.85
CA ALA A 251 9.63 -3.08 -15.13
C ALA A 251 8.25 -3.74 -15.33
N PHE A 252 7.55 -4.10 -14.25
CA PHE A 252 6.19 -4.67 -14.32
C PHE A 252 5.16 -3.64 -14.78
N LYS A 253 5.29 -2.38 -14.32
CA LYS A 253 4.45 -1.25 -14.76
C LYS A 253 4.80 -0.76 -16.15
N ALA A 254 6.08 -0.83 -16.54
CA ALA A 254 6.55 -0.47 -17.88
C ALA A 254 6.16 -1.50 -18.97
N GLN A 255 5.92 -2.76 -18.61
CA GLN A 255 5.53 -3.83 -19.54
C GLN A 255 4.24 -4.54 -19.06
N PRO A 256 3.09 -3.82 -19.04
CA PRO A 256 1.85 -4.32 -18.47
C PRO A 256 1.35 -5.60 -19.16
N GLY A 257 0.92 -6.57 -18.34
CA GLY A 257 0.42 -7.86 -18.80
C GLY A 257 1.49 -8.84 -19.32
N ARG A 258 2.79 -8.50 -19.27
CA ARG A 258 3.86 -9.46 -19.62
C ARG A 258 4.20 -10.43 -18.48
N LEU A 259 4.31 -9.91 -17.26
CA LEU A 259 4.78 -10.64 -16.09
C LEU A 259 3.68 -10.72 -15.03
N THR A 260 3.42 -11.92 -14.50
CA THR A 260 2.61 -12.11 -13.30
C THR A 260 3.50 -12.48 -12.12
N ILE A 261 3.48 -11.69 -11.05
CA ILE A 261 4.21 -11.97 -9.82
C ILE A 261 3.48 -13.07 -9.04
N LEU A 262 4.20 -14.12 -8.64
CA LEU A 262 3.68 -15.30 -7.93
C LEU A 262 4.13 -15.35 -6.47
N SER A 263 5.35 -14.91 -6.18
CA SER A 263 5.86 -14.75 -4.82
C SER A 263 7.00 -13.74 -4.75
N LEU A 264 7.20 -13.17 -3.57
CA LEU A 264 8.35 -12.33 -3.23
C LEU A 264 9.22 -13.07 -2.22
N THR A 265 10.52 -12.79 -2.22
CA THR A 265 11.42 -13.06 -1.11
C THR A 265 11.99 -11.72 -0.64
N LEU A 266 11.64 -11.34 0.59
CA LEU A 266 12.21 -10.18 1.29
C LEU A 266 13.42 -10.61 2.13
N ARG A 267 14.35 -9.69 2.37
CA ARG A 267 15.47 -9.83 3.31
C ARG A 267 15.28 -8.79 4.41
N LEU A 268 15.00 -9.28 5.62
CA LEU A 268 14.70 -8.50 6.80
C LEU A 268 15.75 -8.74 7.89
N VAL A 269 15.76 -7.86 8.90
CA VAL A 269 16.68 -7.93 10.04
C VAL A 269 15.89 -8.26 11.31
N ARG A 270 16.26 -9.36 11.98
CA ARG A 270 15.71 -9.70 13.29
C ARG A 270 16.17 -8.66 14.32
N SER A 271 15.24 -7.82 14.77
CA SER A 271 15.50 -6.68 15.64
C SER A 271 14.22 -6.24 16.36
N ALA A 272 14.33 -5.89 17.64
CA ALA A 272 13.26 -5.22 18.37
C ALA A 272 13.16 -3.71 18.03
N LEU A 273 14.12 -3.16 17.27
CA LEU A 273 14.15 -1.77 16.83
C LEU A 273 13.85 -1.67 15.33
N ALA A 274 13.10 -0.64 14.96
CA ALA A 274 12.77 -0.31 13.58
C ALA A 274 14.01 0.11 12.76
N ALA A 275 13.80 0.26 11.45
CA ALA A 275 14.68 1.01 10.56
C ALA A 275 14.71 2.50 10.97
N PRO A 276 15.78 3.26 10.65
CA PRO A 276 15.86 4.69 10.96
C PRO A 276 14.66 5.47 10.39
N VAL A 277 14.02 6.33 11.19
CA VAL A 277 12.91 7.17 10.72
C VAL A 277 13.43 8.21 9.73
N GLY A 278 13.09 8.05 8.44
CA GLY A 278 13.50 8.97 7.36
C GLY A 278 12.50 10.07 7.03
N TYR A 279 11.29 10.06 7.61
CA TYR A 279 10.20 10.96 7.24
C TYR A 279 9.81 11.90 8.37
N ALA A 280 9.93 13.21 8.13
CA ALA A 280 9.77 14.26 9.16
C ALA A 280 8.46 14.14 9.95
N TYR A 281 7.30 14.12 9.29
CA TYR A 281 6.01 14.03 10.00
C TYR A 281 5.84 12.76 10.85
N LEU A 282 6.54 11.66 10.54
CA LEU A 282 6.53 10.46 11.39
C LEU A 282 7.48 10.61 12.57
N ALA A 283 8.64 11.24 12.38
CA ALA A 283 9.56 11.61 13.45
C ALA A 283 8.89 12.57 14.46
N ASP A 284 8.20 13.60 13.95
CA ASP A 284 7.39 14.54 14.72
C ASP A 284 6.27 13.83 15.50
N HIS A 285 5.54 12.91 14.84
CA HIS A 285 4.45 12.16 15.47
C HIS A 285 4.93 11.20 16.57
N LEU A 286 6.12 10.61 16.38
CA LEU A 286 6.82 9.79 17.38
C LEU A 286 7.55 10.62 18.45
N ALA A 287 7.62 11.95 18.31
CA ALA A 287 8.44 12.85 19.13
C ALA A 287 9.93 12.45 19.22
N VAL A 288 10.51 11.96 18.12
CA VAL A 288 11.93 11.57 18.01
C VAL A 288 12.65 12.34 16.91
N PRO A 289 13.98 12.54 17.00
CA PRO A 289 14.78 13.06 15.89
C PRO A 289 14.71 12.14 14.65
N LEU A 290 14.91 12.71 13.46
CA LEU A 290 15.20 11.94 12.25
C LEU A 290 16.38 10.99 12.46
N CYS A 291 16.39 9.88 11.73
CA CYS A 291 17.34 8.77 11.84
C CYS A 291 17.29 7.99 13.17
N THR A 292 16.42 8.34 14.12
CA THR A 292 16.17 7.51 15.31
C THR A 292 15.63 6.14 14.91
N ARG A 293 16.00 5.10 15.67
CA ARG A 293 15.47 3.73 15.55
C ARG A 293 14.53 3.43 16.73
N PRO A 294 13.24 3.78 16.66
CA PRO A 294 12.27 3.49 17.71
C PRO A 294 12.01 1.98 17.86
N PRO A 295 11.33 1.53 18.94
CA PRO A 295 10.83 0.16 19.05
C PRO A 295 9.94 -0.21 17.85
N LEU A 296 10.14 -1.41 17.30
CA LEU A 296 9.52 -1.84 16.03
C LEU A 296 7.99 -1.75 16.03
N ALA A 297 7.36 -2.18 17.13
CA ALA A 297 5.91 -2.15 17.28
C ALA A 297 5.34 -0.73 17.41
N GLU A 298 6.04 0.17 18.11
CA GLU A 298 5.66 1.58 18.25
C GLU A 298 5.77 2.31 16.91
N ALA A 299 6.83 2.02 16.14
CA ALA A 299 7.05 2.56 14.81
C ALA A 299 5.92 2.18 13.83
N ALA A 300 5.49 0.91 13.86
CA ALA A 300 4.38 0.41 13.06
C ALA A 300 3.03 1.00 13.50
N ALA A 301 2.79 1.11 14.80
CA ALA A 301 1.58 1.72 15.36
C ALA A 301 1.45 3.21 14.99
N ALA A 302 2.52 4.00 15.17
CA ALA A 302 2.54 5.42 14.79
C ALA A 302 2.30 5.64 13.28
N VAL A 303 2.73 4.71 12.42
CA VAL A 303 2.36 4.73 11.00
C VAL A 303 0.87 4.52 10.79
N LEU A 304 0.25 3.55 11.49
CA LEU A 304 -1.19 3.31 11.40
C LEU A 304 -2.00 4.52 11.90
N ASP A 305 -1.60 5.11 13.02
CA ASP A 305 -2.26 6.28 13.62
C ASP A 305 -2.16 7.51 12.71
N HIS A 306 -0.97 7.85 12.21
CA HIS A 306 -0.80 8.94 11.24
C HIS A 306 -1.54 8.66 9.91
N ARG A 307 -1.64 7.39 9.46
CA ARG A 307 -2.49 7.04 8.31
C ARG A 307 -3.98 7.26 8.61
N ALA A 308 -4.45 6.85 9.79
CA ALA A 308 -5.85 7.00 10.19
C ALA A 308 -6.25 8.49 10.25
N ALA A 309 -5.43 9.30 10.92
CA ALA A 309 -5.62 10.75 11.05
C ALA A 309 -5.73 11.46 9.69
N ARG A 310 -4.99 10.99 8.67
CA ARG A 310 -4.95 11.59 7.32
C ARG A 310 -5.86 10.92 6.28
N GLY A 311 -6.74 10.00 6.69
CA GLY A 311 -7.66 9.30 5.78
C GLY A 311 -6.97 8.34 4.80
N LEU A 312 -5.77 7.85 5.13
CA LEU A 312 -4.96 6.95 4.31
C LEU A 312 -5.20 5.45 4.59
N LEU A 313 -6.02 5.14 5.59
CA LEU A 313 -6.55 3.79 5.78
C LEU A 313 -7.83 3.62 4.94
N LEU A 314 -8.10 2.39 4.52
CA LEU A 314 -9.35 2.00 3.87
C LEU A 314 -10.33 1.49 4.95
N PRO A 315 -11.37 2.25 5.33
CA PRO A 315 -12.38 1.77 6.26
C PRO A 315 -13.35 0.80 5.56
N GLU A 316 -13.95 -0.11 6.32
CA GLU A 316 -14.93 -1.07 5.78
C GLU A 316 -16.29 -0.40 5.45
N THR A 317 -16.62 0.65 6.21
CA THR A 317 -17.90 1.38 6.18
C THR A 317 -17.70 2.91 6.27
N GLY A 318 -18.72 3.67 5.84
CA GLY A 318 -18.71 5.14 5.86
C GLY A 318 -18.22 5.78 4.56
N ASP A 319 -18.19 7.11 4.53
CA ASP A 319 -18.00 7.93 3.32
C ASP A 319 -16.72 7.59 2.51
N ASP A 320 -15.64 7.25 3.22
CA ASP A 320 -14.32 6.98 2.64
C ASP A 320 -14.08 5.48 2.37
N ALA A 321 -15.10 4.61 2.51
CA ALA A 321 -14.97 3.15 2.35
C ALA A 321 -14.95 2.64 0.89
N ARG A 322 -15.15 3.54 -0.06
CA ARG A 322 -15.12 3.28 -1.50
C ARG A 322 -14.11 4.19 -2.18
N GLN A 323 -12.82 3.86 -2.07
CA GLN A 323 -11.71 4.70 -2.54
C GLN A 323 -10.56 3.88 -3.15
N ALA A 324 -9.65 4.55 -3.86
CA ALA A 324 -8.40 3.97 -4.37
C ALA A 324 -7.13 4.65 -3.79
N GLY A 325 -7.23 5.26 -2.60
CA GLY A 325 -6.09 5.93 -1.96
C GLY A 325 -5.76 7.29 -2.60
N SER A 326 -4.48 7.56 -2.86
CA SER A 326 -4.08 8.72 -3.69
C SER A 326 -4.43 8.45 -5.14
N VAL A 327 -5.10 9.36 -5.83
CA VAL A 327 -5.44 9.14 -7.26
C VAL A 327 -4.41 9.68 -8.25
N PHE A 328 -3.50 10.55 -7.81
CA PHE A 328 -2.39 11.07 -8.62
C PHE A 328 -1.04 10.85 -7.93
N LEU A 329 -0.03 10.57 -8.75
CA LEU A 329 1.39 10.56 -8.36
C LEU A 329 1.89 12.00 -8.16
N ASN A 330 2.88 12.19 -7.27
CA ASN A 330 3.57 13.48 -7.16
C ASN A 330 4.42 13.73 -8.42
N PRO A 331 4.09 14.73 -9.25
CA PRO A 331 4.77 14.93 -10.53
C PRO A 331 6.19 15.47 -10.32
N PRO A 332 7.14 15.10 -11.20
CA PRO A 332 8.44 15.75 -11.25
C PRO A 332 8.28 17.17 -11.79
N VAL A 333 9.15 18.09 -11.36
CA VAL A 333 9.09 19.51 -11.77
C VAL A 333 10.42 19.99 -12.34
N THR A 334 10.35 20.88 -13.34
CA THR A 334 11.50 21.65 -13.83
C THR A 334 11.97 22.66 -12.77
N PRO A 335 13.19 23.20 -12.85
CA PRO A 335 13.66 24.25 -11.95
C PRO A 335 12.76 25.50 -11.93
N ALA A 336 12.18 25.88 -13.07
CA ALA A 336 11.24 27.00 -13.16
C ALA A 336 9.93 26.73 -12.40
N GLN A 337 9.32 25.55 -12.62
CA GLN A 337 8.13 25.11 -11.87
C GLN A 337 8.42 24.97 -10.38
N ALA A 338 9.59 24.43 -10.00
CA ALA A 338 10.01 24.31 -8.61
C ALA A 338 10.12 25.68 -7.92
N ASN A 339 10.64 26.70 -8.60
CA ASN A 339 10.69 28.06 -8.08
C ASN A 339 9.30 28.69 -7.93
N ALA A 340 8.40 28.50 -8.91
CA ALA A 340 7.02 28.96 -8.83
C ALA A 340 6.26 28.30 -7.66
N VAL A 341 6.38 26.98 -7.50
CA VAL A 341 5.81 26.22 -6.37
C VAL A 341 6.33 26.75 -5.04
N ARG A 342 7.65 26.98 -4.89
CA ARG A 342 8.23 27.57 -3.65
C ARG A 342 7.69 28.97 -3.38
N ALA A 343 7.58 29.82 -4.39
CA ALA A 343 7.06 31.18 -4.25
C ALA A 343 5.59 31.19 -3.81
N ALA A 344 4.80 30.19 -4.22
CA ALA A 344 3.43 29.94 -3.76
C ALA A 344 3.34 29.21 -2.40
N GLY A 345 4.46 28.92 -1.73
CA GLY A 345 4.51 28.20 -0.44
C GLY A 345 4.29 26.68 -0.55
N GLY A 346 4.36 26.12 -1.75
CA GLY A 346 4.12 24.71 -2.00
C GLY A 346 5.27 23.78 -1.58
N PRO A 347 4.97 22.58 -1.07
CA PRO A 347 5.98 21.64 -0.60
C PRO A 347 6.64 20.91 -1.77
N LEU A 348 7.97 20.95 -1.80
CA LEU A 348 8.79 20.12 -2.66
C LEU A 348 9.49 19.03 -1.86
N HIS A 349 9.66 17.87 -2.48
CA HIS A 349 10.39 16.72 -1.97
C HIS A 349 11.31 16.21 -3.09
N HIS A 350 12.35 15.47 -2.75
CA HIS A 350 13.13 14.73 -3.73
C HIS A 350 12.79 13.24 -3.60
N ASP A 351 12.73 12.54 -4.72
CA ASP A 351 12.69 11.08 -4.69
C ASP A 351 14.11 10.48 -4.52
N ARG A 352 14.20 9.14 -4.56
CA ARG A 352 15.44 8.39 -4.42
C ARG A 352 16.49 8.75 -5.49
N ASP A 353 16.04 9.16 -6.67
CA ASP A 353 16.87 9.55 -7.81
C ASP A 353 17.22 11.05 -7.77
N ASN A 354 16.94 11.71 -6.63
CA ASN A 354 17.10 13.13 -6.37
C ASN A 354 16.32 14.04 -7.35
N VAL A 355 15.22 13.54 -7.92
CA VAL A 355 14.34 14.33 -8.79
C VAL A 355 13.38 15.16 -7.93
N PRO A 356 13.32 16.49 -8.08
CA PRO A 356 12.37 17.33 -7.35
C PRO A 356 10.93 17.03 -7.80
N ARG A 357 10.05 16.83 -6.83
CA ARG A 357 8.63 16.55 -6.99
C ARG A 357 7.80 17.45 -6.08
N VAL A 358 6.64 17.88 -6.58
CA VAL A 358 5.65 18.64 -5.80
C VAL A 358 4.53 17.71 -5.32
N SER A 359 3.93 18.04 -4.17
CA SER A 359 2.74 17.32 -3.68
C SER A 359 1.56 17.52 -4.64
N ALA A 360 1.06 16.45 -5.25
CA ALA A 360 -0.14 16.50 -6.10
C ALA A 360 -1.37 16.99 -5.31
N GLY A 361 -1.46 16.67 -4.02
CA GLY A 361 -2.54 17.14 -3.15
C GLY A 361 -2.50 18.65 -2.91
N TRP A 362 -1.29 19.21 -2.80
CA TRP A 362 -1.13 20.66 -2.70
C TRP A 362 -1.45 21.36 -4.02
N LEU A 363 -1.06 20.79 -5.18
CA LEU A 363 -1.44 21.34 -6.49
C LEU A 363 -2.95 21.42 -6.66
N LEU A 364 -3.68 20.37 -6.30
CA LEU A 364 -5.14 20.35 -6.34
C LEU A 364 -5.75 21.45 -5.46
N GLU A 365 -5.26 21.59 -4.22
CA GLU A 365 -5.72 22.62 -3.28
C GLU A 365 -5.37 24.03 -3.75
N HIS A 366 -4.20 24.22 -4.36
CA HIS A 366 -3.75 25.50 -4.91
C HIS A 366 -4.64 25.98 -6.08
N VAL A 367 -5.20 25.06 -6.88
CA VAL A 367 -6.14 25.39 -7.97
C VAL A 367 -7.62 25.39 -7.54
N GLY A 368 -7.89 25.32 -6.24
CA GLY A 368 -9.23 25.50 -5.67
C GLY A 368 -10.05 24.21 -5.47
N HIS A 369 -9.45 23.02 -5.60
CA HIS A 369 -10.09 21.80 -5.09
C HIS A 369 -9.97 21.72 -3.56
N TYR A 370 -10.90 21.03 -2.89
CA TYR A 370 -10.89 20.92 -1.42
C TYR A 370 -11.48 19.58 -0.94
N PRO A 371 -11.24 19.18 0.32
CA PRO A 371 -11.81 17.96 0.89
C PRO A 371 -13.35 17.98 0.98
N GLY A 372 -14.00 16.89 0.58
CA GLY A 372 -15.46 16.76 0.54
C GLY A 372 -16.15 17.39 -0.69
N GLN A 373 -15.41 17.98 -1.62
CA GLN A 373 -15.92 18.54 -2.86
C GLN A 373 -16.56 17.45 -3.75
N GLU A 374 -17.75 17.72 -4.27
CA GLU A 374 -18.36 16.89 -5.32
C GLU A 374 -17.86 17.32 -6.71
N LEU A 375 -17.43 16.33 -7.49
CA LEU A 375 -16.73 16.53 -8.77
C LEU A 375 -17.56 16.04 -9.96
N GLN A 376 -18.30 14.95 -9.75
CA GLN A 376 -19.27 14.33 -10.66
C GLN A 376 -20.36 13.67 -9.79
N PRO A 377 -21.54 13.33 -10.33
CA PRO A 377 -22.60 12.67 -9.55
C PRO A 377 -22.09 11.45 -8.78
N GLY A 378 -22.17 11.50 -7.46
CA GLY A 378 -21.69 10.43 -6.58
C GLY A 378 -20.16 10.30 -6.47
N ILE A 379 -19.36 11.18 -7.08
CA ILE A 379 -17.89 11.20 -6.96
C ILE A 379 -17.46 12.43 -6.17
N ARG A 380 -16.80 12.21 -5.02
CA ARG A 380 -16.33 13.28 -4.14
C ARG A 380 -14.89 13.10 -3.74
N THR A 381 -14.17 14.18 -3.47
CA THR A 381 -12.93 14.09 -2.68
C THR A 381 -13.26 13.62 -1.26
N SER A 382 -12.37 12.88 -0.61
CA SER A 382 -12.49 12.50 0.80
C SER A 382 -12.62 13.76 1.65
N ARG A 383 -13.45 13.70 2.70
CA ARG A 383 -13.61 14.78 3.68
C ARG A 383 -12.32 15.12 4.44
N ARG A 384 -11.28 14.29 4.35
CA ARG A 384 -9.96 14.50 4.99
C ARG A 384 -8.86 14.90 4.01
N ARG A 385 -9.03 14.66 2.70
CA ARG A 385 -7.92 14.76 1.73
C ARG A 385 -8.39 14.93 0.29
N THR A 386 -8.01 16.05 -0.32
CA THR A 386 -8.31 16.41 -1.72
C THR A 386 -7.74 15.41 -2.75
N LEU A 387 -6.59 14.81 -2.46
CA LEU A 387 -5.91 13.81 -3.33
C LEU A 387 -6.56 12.41 -3.29
N THR A 388 -7.62 12.20 -2.52
CA THR A 388 -8.32 10.91 -2.42
C THR A 388 -9.75 11.07 -2.88
N LEU A 389 -10.17 10.30 -3.89
CA LEU A 389 -11.55 10.29 -4.39
C LEU A 389 -12.31 9.09 -3.84
N THR A 390 -13.61 9.34 -3.63
CA THR A 390 -14.57 8.43 -3.00
C THR A 390 -15.79 8.26 -3.89
N ALA A 391 -16.30 7.02 -4.00
CA ALA A 391 -17.47 6.67 -4.78
C ALA A 391 -18.70 6.45 -3.88
N HIS A 392 -19.76 7.18 -4.12
CA HIS A 392 -21.03 7.19 -3.37
C HIS A 392 -22.15 6.53 -4.20
N PRO A 393 -23.39 6.39 -3.70
CA PRO A 393 -24.51 5.95 -4.55
C PRO A 393 -24.64 6.84 -5.80
N GLY A 394 -24.86 6.24 -6.96
CA GLY A 394 -24.88 6.94 -8.26
C GLY A 394 -23.51 7.12 -8.94
N ALA A 395 -22.40 6.79 -8.27
CA ALA A 395 -21.07 6.77 -8.88
C ALA A 395 -20.97 5.77 -10.04
N THR A 396 -20.25 6.14 -11.10
CA THR A 396 -19.91 5.28 -12.25
C THR A 396 -18.41 5.31 -12.56
N SER A 397 -17.88 4.31 -13.26
CA SER A 397 -16.50 4.25 -13.75
C SER A 397 -16.17 5.45 -14.64
N VAL A 398 -17.11 5.82 -15.52
CA VAL A 398 -17.01 6.95 -16.45
C VAL A 398 -17.01 8.27 -15.68
N GLY A 399 -17.91 8.45 -14.70
CA GLY A 399 -17.94 9.63 -13.84
C GLY A 399 -16.65 9.76 -13.01
N PHE A 400 -16.12 8.66 -12.49
CA PHE A 400 -14.85 8.66 -11.77
C PHE A 400 -13.70 9.08 -12.69
N ALA A 401 -13.63 8.54 -13.92
CA ALA A 401 -12.64 8.93 -14.90
C ALA A 401 -12.75 10.41 -15.33
N ALA A 402 -13.98 10.92 -15.52
CA ALA A 402 -14.22 12.33 -15.84
C ALA A 402 -13.79 13.28 -14.72
N ALA A 403 -14.06 12.92 -13.45
CA ALA A 403 -13.58 13.66 -12.29
C ALA A 403 -12.05 13.74 -12.25
N LEU A 404 -11.37 12.62 -12.51
CA LEU A 404 -9.90 12.58 -12.58
C LEU A 404 -9.33 13.45 -13.71
N MET A 405 -9.92 13.42 -14.90
CA MET A 405 -9.45 14.22 -16.03
C MET A 405 -9.61 15.72 -15.76
N GLY A 406 -10.80 16.16 -15.33
CA GLY A 406 -11.04 17.58 -15.04
C GLY A 406 -10.20 18.16 -13.90
N MET A 407 -9.82 17.33 -12.91
CA MET A 407 -8.86 17.72 -11.87
C MET A 407 -7.42 17.87 -12.41
N ALA A 408 -6.99 16.96 -13.29
CA ALA A 408 -5.67 17.01 -13.90
C ALA A 408 -5.52 18.18 -14.89
N GLU A 409 -6.55 18.40 -15.73
CA GLU A 409 -6.63 19.49 -16.70
C GLU A 409 -6.54 20.84 -15.98
N ARG A 410 -7.32 21.07 -14.93
CA ARG A 410 -7.26 22.32 -14.14
C ARG A 410 -5.88 22.60 -13.55
N VAL A 411 -5.17 21.56 -13.10
CA VAL A 411 -3.80 21.72 -12.58
C VAL A 411 -2.81 22.04 -13.70
N ASP A 412 -2.92 21.40 -14.87
CA ASP A 412 -2.05 21.70 -16.01
C ASP A 412 -2.30 23.11 -16.57
N GLU A 413 -3.57 23.52 -16.74
CA GLU A 413 -3.95 24.87 -17.17
C GLU A 413 -3.41 25.98 -16.25
N ALA A 414 -3.49 25.78 -14.92
CA ALA A 414 -3.12 26.79 -13.95
C ALA A 414 -1.61 26.81 -13.60
N THR A 415 -0.89 25.70 -13.80
CA THR A 415 0.51 25.56 -13.31
C THR A 415 1.50 25.04 -14.35
N GLY A 416 1.04 24.52 -15.49
CA GLY A 416 1.83 23.80 -16.48
C GLY A 416 2.43 22.48 -15.95
N ILE A 417 1.93 21.95 -14.84
CA ILE A 417 2.41 20.70 -14.21
C ILE A 417 1.38 19.60 -14.41
N ARG A 418 1.67 18.64 -15.29
CA ARG A 418 0.79 17.51 -15.57
C ARG A 418 0.75 16.50 -14.42
N LEU A 419 -0.45 16.21 -13.93
CA LEU A 419 -0.70 15.11 -13.01
C LEU A 419 -0.82 13.77 -13.75
N HIS A 420 -0.26 12.71 -13.17
CA HIS A 420 -0.35 11.35 -13.69
C HIS A 420 -1.15 10.45 -12.72
N LEU A 421 -2.08 9.66 -13.27
CA LEU A 421 -2.93 8.76 -12.48
C LEU A 421 -2.10 7.66 -11.78
N GLU A 422 -2.48 7.36 -10.54
CA GLU A 422 -1.95 6.21 -9.78
C GLU A 422 -2.79 4.92 -9.98
N PRO A 423 -4.15 4.97 -10.02
CA PRO A 423 -5.01 3.81 -10.32
C PRO A 423 -4.85 3.28 -11.75
N ILE A 424 -4.89 1.95 -11.88
CA ILE A 424 -4.91 1.25 -13.17
C ILE A 424 -6.36 1.07 -13.62
N ARG A 425 -6.65 1.35 -14.89
CA ARG A 425 -7.96 1.07 -15.51
C ARG A 425 -8.00 -0.34 -16.10
N ILE A 426 -9.14 -1.02 -15.97
CA ILE A 426 -9.45 -2.33 -16.57
C ILE A 426 -10.81 -2.27 -17.28
#